data_AF-A0A2D9W928-F1
#
_entry.id   AF-A0A2D9W928-F1
#
_cell.length_a   1.000
_cell.length_b   1.000
_cell.length_c   1.000
_cell.angle_alpha   90.00
_cell.angle_beta   90.00
_cell.angle_gamma   90.00
#
_symmetry.space_group_name_H-M   'P 1'
#
loop_
_entity.id
_entity.type
_entity.pdbx_description
1 polymer ?
#
loop_
_entity_poly.entity_id
_entity_poly.type
_entity_poly.pdbx_seq_one_letter_code
_entity_poly.pdbx_strand_id
1 'polypeptide(L)'
;MTKVLSLVPESFGSAVYLDTEFLRSNESLGAIINPDVLGLDVALPSIATGLVSRFAVAADLQTRSVVTPFQSDLAIADILRLAGGFGLQLGGDGPVNYQGHDVWEINVLGTVLAMATADATTGVAAADQSITPAEATALVEASLDGFDGRSGSILDAPGLSALLPAVPSGFAAGVLSQCETLPLFHDTQGLPGCTGVVVSSDILPGDLVVFHALIGFTGQDAALAAMQQAAESLENERESQGFEDLGLRQEGGNVRLRVIVDVSKFAEAFQLFTPEN
;
A
#
# COMPACT_ATOMS: atom_id res chain seq x y z
N MET A 1 3.30 8.01 -4.90
CA MET A 1 2.16 7.57 -4.08
C MET A 1 0.83 7.58 -4.84
N THR A 2 0.15 8.71 -5.05
CA THR A 2 -1.21 8.76 -5.62
C THR A 2 -1.37 8.01 -6.95
N LYS A 3 -0.44 8.21 -7.89
CA LYS A 3 -0.48 7.51 -9.19
C LYS A 3 -0.45 5.98 -9.08
N VAL A 4 0.26 5.45 -8.09
CA VAL A 4 0.35 4.00 -7.87
C VAL A 4 -0.91 3.51 -7.15
N LEU A 5 -1.41 4.29 -6.18
CA LEU A 5 -2.64 3.96 -5.46
C LEU A 5 -3.91 4.06 -6.33
N SER A 6 -3.93 4.87 -7.39
CA SER A 6 -5.08 4.96 -8.30
C SER A 6 -5.31 3.68 -9.11
N LEU A 7 -4.33 2.78 -9.15
CA LEU A 7 -4.46 1.44 -9.73
C LEU A 7 -4.99 0.42 -8.73
N VAL A 8 -5.19 0.77 -7.46
CA VAL A 8 -5.84 -0.12 -6.50
C VAL A 8 -7.35 0.04 -6.64
N PRO A 9 -8.10 -1.02 -6.99
CA PRO A 9 -9.55 -0.95 -7.06
C PRO A 9 -10.15 -0.58 -5.70
N GLU A 10 -11.25 0.20 -5.68
CA GLU A 10 -11.92 0.62 -4.45
C GLU A 10 -12.32 -0.57 -3.55
N SER A 11 -12.61 -1.73 -4.15
CA SER A 11 -13.03 -2.94 -3.45
C SER A 11 -12.00 -3.54 -2.48
N PHE A 12 -10.71 -3.23 -2.63
CA PHE A 12 -9.64 -3.79 -1.78
C PHE A 12 -9.65 -3.23 -0.36
N GLY A 13 -10.26 -2.07 -0.14
CA GLY A 13 -10.43 -1.51 1.21
C GLY A 13 -9.14 -0.99 1.87
N SER A 14 -7.97 -1.46 1.47
CA SER A 14 -6.68 -1.02 2.00
C SER A 14 -5.53 -1.19 0.99
N ALA A 15 -4.47 -0.40 1.18
CA ALA A 15 -3.23 -0.56 0.43
C ALA A 15 -2.03 0.00 1.20
N VAL A 16 -0.87 -0.62 1.01
CA VAL A 16 0.43 -0.16 1.52
C VAL A 16 1.31 0.28 0.36
N TYR A 17 1.85 1.48 0.41
CA TYR A 17 2.75 2.07 -0.58
C TYR A 17 4.19 2.11 -0.07
N LEU A 18 5.15 1.87 -0.97
CA LEU A 18 6.58 2.00 -0.72
C LEU A 18 7.31 2.68 -1.89
N ASP A 19 8.24 3.57 -1.55
CA ASP A 19 9.22 4.18 -2.46
C ASP A 19 10.55 3.43 -2.34
N THR A 20 10.72 2.40 -3.18
CA THR A 20 11.91 1.55 -3.18
C THR A 20 13.14 2.24 -3.74
N GLU A 21 12.96 3.25 -4.60
CA GLU A 21 14.06 4.10 -5.08
C GLU A 21 14.69 4.85 -3.90
N PHE A 22 13.86 5.47 -3.06
CA PHE A 22 14.33 6.12 -1.84
C PHE A 22 15.03 5.13 -0.90
N LEU A 23 14.43 3.98 -0.64
CA LEU A 23 15.02 2.95 0.24
C LEU A 23 16.35 2.42 -0.29
N ARG A 24 16.50 2.21 -1.61
CA ARG A 24 17.77 1.81 -2.22
C ARG A 24 18.83 2.90 -2.16
N SER A 25 18.43 4.17 -2.20
CA SER A 25 19.37 5.30 -2.08
C SER A 25 19.91 5.47 -0.65
N ASN A 26 19.34 4.77 0.33
CA ASN A 26 19.73 4.81 1.73
C ASN A 26 20.00 3.39 2.26
N GLU A 27 21.27 2.97 2.19
CA GLU A 27 21.68 1.59 2.52
C GLU A 27 21.24 1.13 3.92
N SER A 28 21.28 2.01 4.91
CA SER A 28 20.85 1.69 6.28
C SER A 28 19.35 1.37 6.34
N LEU A 29 18.52 2.11 5.60
CA LEU A 29 17.07 1.90 5.56
C LEU A 29 16.68 0.71 4.71
N GLY A 30 17.28 0.55 3.52
CA GLY A 30 16.94 -0.55 2.61
C GLY A 30 17.24 -1.94 3.19
N ALA A 31 18.16 -2.04 4.15
CA ALA A 31 18.42 -3.28 4.88
C ALA A 31 17.32 -3.62 5.92
N ILE A 32 16.63 -2.61 6.45
CA ILE A 32 15.66 -2.74 7.55
C ILE A 32 14.24 -2.73 7.02
N ILE A 33 13.99 -2.00 5.94
CA ILE A 33 12.67 -1.77 5.36
C ILE A 33 12.63 -2.39 3.98
N ASN A 34 11.94 -3.53 3.89
CA ASN A 34 11.70 -4.24 2.65
C ASN A 34 10.33 -4.95 2.72
N PRO A 35 9.77 -5.37 1.57
CA PRO A 35 8.44 -5.98 1.55
C PRO A 35 8.30 -7.17 2.51
N ASP A 36 9.32 -8.04 2.57
CA ASP A 36 9.29 -9.25 3.40
C ASP A 36 9.22 -8.91 4.91
N VAL A 37 10.01 -7.93 5.36
CA VAL A 37 10.02 -7.48 6.76
C VAL A 37 8.68 -6.83 7.13
N LEU A 38 8.02 -6.17 6.17
CA LEU A 38 6.70 -5.58 6.38
C LEU A 38 5.55 -6.56 6.20
N GLY A 39 5.83 -7.84 5.91
CA GLY A 39 4.80 -8.85 5.67
C GLY A 39 3.94 -8.54 4.43
N LEU A 40 4.53 -7.90 3.40
CA LEU A 40 3.81 -7.58 2.18
C LEU A 40 3.96 -8.70 1.16
N ASP A 41 2.85 -9.36 0.86
CA ASP A 41 2.76 -10.25 -0.30
C ASP A 41 2.78 -9.41 -1.59
N VAL A 42 3.84 -9.54 -2.37
CA VAL A 42 4.02 -8.79 -3.62
C VAL A 42 3.73 -9.73 -4.79
N ALA A 43 2.81 -9.35 -5.67
CA ALA A 43 2.50 -10.09 -6.88
C ALA A 43 3.65 -10.04 -7.91
N LEU A 44 4.58 -9.10 -7.76
CA LEU A 44 5.76 -8.96 -8.61
C LEU A 44 6.80 -10.05 -8.30
N PRO A 45 7.35 -10.72 -9.33
CA PRO A 45 8.53 -11.54 -9.17
C PRO A 45 9.69 -10.72 -8.60
N SER A 46 10.56 -11.31 -7.77
CA SER A 46 11.66 -10.60 -7.09
C SER A 46 12.57 -9.81 -8.05
N ILE A 47 12.78 -10.30 -9.27
CA ILE A 47 13.55 -9.59 -10.31
C ILE A 47 12.88 -8.30 -10.75
N ALA A 48 11.54 -8.25 -10.80
CA ALA A 48 10.78 -7.05 -11.14
C ALA A 48 10.73 -6.08 -9.95
N THR A 49 10.59 -6.58 -8.72
CA THR A 49 10.61 -5.77 -7.49
C THR A 49 11.93 -4.98 -7.35
N GLY A 50 13.05 -5.56 -7.79
CA GLY A 50 14.34 -4.86 -7.83
C GLY A 50 14.44 -3.73 -8.86
N LEU A 51 13.55 -3.68 -9.86
CA LEU A 51 13.57 -2.72 -10.97
C LEU A 51 12.52 -1.61 -10.83
N VAL A 52 11.50 -1.78 -10.00
CA VAL A 52 10.51 -0.74 -9.73
C VAL A 52 11.09 0.32 -8.81
N SER A 53 10.72 1.58 -9.02
CA SER A 53 11.06 2.71 -8.14
C SER A 53 10.03 2.88 -7.03
N ARG A 54 8.77 2.52 -7.28
CA ARG A 54 7.67 2.66 -6.33
C ARG A 54 6.68 1.52 -6.54
N PHE A 55 6.03 1.06 -5.48
CA PHE A 55 4.92 0.15 -5.61
C PHE A 55 3.91 0.34 -4.49
N ALA A 56 2.72 -0.22 -4.68
CA ALA A 56 1.76 -0.45 -3.62
C ALA A 56 1.37 -1.93 -3.61
N VAL A 57 0.93 -2.41 -2.46
CA VAL A 57 0.35 -3.74 -2.27
C VAL A 57 -1.03 -3.55 -1.67
N ALA A 58 -2.03 -4.09 -2.33
CA ALA A 58 -3.38 -4.18 -1.82
C ALA A 58 -3.75 -5.66 -1.77
N ALA A 59 -4.14 -6.13 -0.60
CA ALA A 59 -4.66 -7.48 -0.41
C ALA A 59 -6.13 -7.40 -0.03
N ASP A 60 -6.95 -8.24 -0.66
CA ASP A 60 -8.31 -8.51 -0.20
C ASP A 60 -8.27 -9.79 0.62
N LEU A 61 -8.39 -9.67 1.94
CA LEU A 61 -8.32 -10.80 2.87
C LEU A 61 -9.48 -11.80 2.69
N GLN A 62 -10.61 -11.39 2.12
CA GLN A 62 -11.76 -12.28 1.89
C GLN A 62 -11.51 -13.19 0.69
N THR A 63 -11.00 -12.61 -0.41
CA THR A 63 -10.74 -13.36 -1.65
C THR A 63 -9.30 -13.88 -1.72
N ARG A 64 -8.42 -13.43 -0.81
CA ARG A 64 -6.96 -13.65 -0.83
C ARG A 64 -6.29 -13.18 -2.12
N SER A 65 -6.94 -12.23 -2.79
CA SER A 65 -6.40 -11.62 -3.99
C SER A 65 -5.38 -10.57 -3.62
N VAL A 66 -4.25 -10.54 -4.33
CA VAL A 66 -3.23 -9.50 -4.18
C VAL A 66 -3.07 -8.76 -5.49
N VAL A 67 -3.06 -7.43 -5.40
CA VAL A 67 -2.75 -6.54 -6.51
C VAL A 67 -1.57 -5.68 -6.10
N THR A 68 -0.56 -5.63 -6.97
CA THR A 68 0.65 -4.83 -6.80
C THR A 68 0.77 -3.84 -7.93
N PRO A 69 0.20 -2.62 -7.79
CA PRO A 69 0.54 -1.52 -8.67
C PRO A 69 1.99 -1.08 -8.47
N PHE A 70 2.64 -0.66 -9.54
CA PHE A 70 4.03 -0.25 -9.50
C PHE A 70 4.36 0.83 -10.52
N GLN A 71 5.47 1.52 -10.26
CA GLN A 71 6.09 2.49 -11.14
C GLN A 71 7.57 2.15 -11.29
N SER A 72 8.08 2.32 -12.51
CA SER A 72 9.49 2.12 -12.85
C SER A 72 10.05 3.35 -13.56
N ASP A 73 11.38 3.48 -13.57
CA ASP A 73 12.07 4.49 -14.38
C ASP A 73 12.30 4.00 -15.82
N LEU A 74 12.11 2.69 -16.05
CA LEU A 74 12.16 2.05 -17.36
C LEU A 74 10.75 1.83 -17.89
N ALA A 75 10.61 1.80 -19.21
CA ALA A 75 9.35 1.38 -19.81
C ALA A 75 9.06 -0.07 -19.42
N ILE A 76 7.81 -0.36 -19.03
CA ILE A 76 7.44 -1.71 -18.57
C ILE A 76 7.62 -2.73 -19.69
N ALA A 77 7.32 -2.35 -20.93
CA ALA A 77 7.59 -3.18 -22.11
C ALA A 77 9.09 -3.56 -22.22
N ASP A 78 10.01 -2.67 -21.85
CA ASP A 78 11.44 -2.95 -21.85
C ASP A 78 11.85 -3.86 -20.69
N ILE A 79 11.27 -3.68 -19.49
CA ILE A 79 11.47 -4.57 -18.34
C ILE A 79 11.02 -5.98 -18.68
N LEU A 80 9.84 -6.11 -19.30
CA LEU A 80 9.30 -7.38 -19.75
C LEU A 80 10.22 -8.00 -20.80
N ARG A 81 10.58 -7.25 -21.84
CA ARG A 81 11.50 -7.75 -22.87
C ARG A 81 12.83 -8.25 -22.30
N LEU A 82 13.38 -7.53 -21.32
CA LEU A 82 14.59 -7.94 -20.61
C LEU A 82 14.37 -9.24 -19.84
N ALA A 83 13.27 -9.35 -19.09
CA ALA A 83 12.87 -10.55 -18.36
C ALA A 83 12.72 -11.77 -19.30
N GLY A 84 12.10 -11.59 -20.46
CA GLY A 84 12.00 -12.62 -21.50
C GLY A 84 13.36 -13.07 -22.02
N GLY A 85 14.34 -12.16 -22.10
CA GLY A 85 15.73 -12.48 -22.44
C GLY A 85 16.45 -13.38 -21.43
N PHE A 86 15.97 -13.42 -20.18
CA PHE A 86 16.43 -14.34 -19.13
C PHE A 86 15.64 -15.66 -19.06
N GLY A 87 14.76 -15.91 -20.04
CA GLY A 87 14.00 -17.15 -20.12
C GLY A 87 12.72 -17.18 -19.29
N LEU A 88 12.25 -16.03 -18.78
CA LEU A 88 10.93 -15.92 -18.17
C LEU A 88 9.85 -16.04 -19.26
N GLN A 89 8.90 -16.96 -19.08
CA GLN A 89 7.76 -17.13 -19.97
C GLN A 89 6.73 -16.04 -19.67
N LEU A 90 6.94 -14.89 -20.29
CA LEU A 90 5.87 -13.94 -20.57
C LEU A 90 4.91 -14.65 -21.52
N GLY A 91 3.63 -14.74 -21.19
CA GLY A 91 2.64 -15.59 -21.87
C GLY A 91 2.83 -15.66 -23.38
N GLY A 92 2.77 -16.89 -23.90
CA GLY A 92 2.87 -17.15 -25.33
C GLY A 92 1.83 -16.34 -26.10
N ASP A 93 2.26 -15.82 -27.25
CA ASP A 93 1.54 -14.93 -28.20
C ASP A 93 1.59 -13.41 -27.93
N GLY A 94 2.15 -12.95 -26.81
CA GLY A 94 2.33 -11.52 -26.51
C GLY A 94 1.15 -10.90 -25.75
N PRO A 95 1.10 -9.55 -25.60
CA PRO A 95 0.02 -8.92 -24.85
C PRO A 95 -1.33 -9.03 -25.56
N VAL A 96 -2.39 -9.17 -24.76
CA VAL A 96 -3.77 -8.94 -25.19
C VAL A 96 -4.12 -7.48 -24.91
N ASN A 97 -4.79 -6.82 -25.85
CA ASN A 97 -5.23 -5.45 -25.64
C ASN A 97 -6.54 -5.43 -24.84
N TYR A 98 -6.55 -4.65 -23.75
CA TYR A 98 -7.74 -4.34 -22.98
C TYR A 98 -7.92 -2.83 -22.89
N GLN A 99 -8.95 -2.29 -23.55
CA GLN A 99 -9.30 -0.86 -23.51
C GLN A 99 -8.12 0.10 -23.80
N GLY A 100 -7.18 -0.32 -24.65
CA GLY A 100 -5.98 0.49 -24.96
C GLY A 100 -4.74 0.18 -24.12
N HIS A 101 -4.82 -0.76 -23.18
CA HIS A 101 -3.71 -1.24 -22.35
C HIS A 101 -3.21 -2.60 -22.82
N ASP A 102 -1.93 -2.86 -22.66
CA ASP A 102 -1.34 -4.18 -22.88
C ASP A 102 -1.44 -5.01 -21.59
N VAL A 103 -1.98 -6.22 -21.70
CA VAL A 103 -2.15 -7.18 -20.60
C VAL A 103 -1.43 -8.48 -20.95
N TRP A 104 -0.61 -8.98 -20.04
CA TRP A 104 0.13 -10.23 -20.17
C TRP A 104 -0.32 -11.20 -19.09
N GLU A 105 -0.71 -12.41 -19.49
CA GLU A 105 -0.70 -13.56 -18.60
C GLU A 105 0.73 -14.10 -18.52
N ILE A 106 1.22 -14.39 -17.33
CA ILE A 106 2.59 -14.82 -17.08
C ILE A 106 2.54 -16.04 -16.18
N ASN A 107 3.32 -17.06 -16.54
CA ASN A 107 3.54 -18.21 -15.68
C ASN A 107 5.00 -18.20 -15.22
N VAL A 108 5.21 -17.92 -13.95
CA VAL A 108 6.55 -17.95 -13.35
C VAL A 108 6.60 -19.08 -12.34
N LEU A 109 7.33 -20.16 -12.67
CA LEU A 109 7.57 -21.28 -11.76
C LEU A 109 6.29 -21.93 -11.19
N GLY A 110 5.19 -21.93 -11.95
CA GLY A 110 3.90 -22.49 -11.52
C GLY A 110 2.98 -21.49 -10.83
N THR A 111 3.43 -20.26 -10.57
CA THR A 111 2.58 -19.16 -10.10
C THR A 111 1.90 -18.49 -11.30
N VAL A 112 0.58 -18.41 -11.22
CA VAL A 112 -0.24 -17.64 -12.16
C VAL A 112 -0.13 -16.16 -11.81
N LEU A 113 0.25 -15.36 -12.79
CA LEU A 113 0.41 -13.91 -12.68
C LEU A 113 -0.27 -13.26 -13.89
N ALA A 114 -0.97 -12.16 -13.68
CA ALA A 114 -1.32 -11.24 -14.75
C ALA A 114 -0.59 -9.92 -14.50
N MET A 115 -0.14 -9.27 -15.57
CA MET A 115 0.40 -7.92 -15.48
C MET A 115 -0.17 -7.04 -16.58
N ALA A 116 -0.28 -5.75 -16.31
CA ALA A 116 -0.71 -4.78 -17.30
C ALA A 116 0.07 -3.47 -17.22
N THR A 117 0.15 -2.76 -18.34
CA THR A 117 0.64 -1.37 -18.40
C THR A 117 -0.54 -0.43 -18.34
N ALA A 118 -0.56 0.45 -17.33
CA ALA A 118 -1.49 1.58 -17.29
C ALA A 118 -0.96 2.77 -18.11
N ASP A 119 0.36 2.94 -18.11
CA ASP A 119 1.08 3.78 -19.05
C ASP A 119 2.51 3.25 -19.26
N ALA A 120 3.37 4.05 -19.91
CA ALA A 120 4.73 3.62 -20.25
C ALA A 120 5.54 3.13 -19.04
N THR A 121 5.37 3.75 -17.87
CA THR A 121 6.19 3.50 -16.67
C THR A 121 5.41 3.00 -15.48
N THR A 122 4.09 2.89 -15.59
CA THR A 122 3.19 2.51 -14.50
C THR A 122 2.39 1.30 -14.90
N GLY A 123 2.33 0.32 -14.01
CA GLY A 123 1.67 -0.95 -14.29
C GLY A 123 1.12 -1.57 -13.03
N VAL A 124 0.49 -2.71 -13.22
CA VAL A 124 -0.12 -3.47 -12.15
C VAL A 124 0.13 -4.95 -12.37
N ALA A 125 0.40 -5.66 -11.28
CA ALA A 125 0.51 -7.10 -11.24
C ALA A 125 -0.57 -7.67 -10.33
N ALA A 126 -1.14 -8.81 -10.67
CA ALA A 126 -2.03 -9.56 -9.80
C ALA A 126 -1.60 -11.03 -9.78
N ALA A 127 -1.45 -11.59 -8.59
CA ALA A 127 -1.02 -12.98 -8.41
C ALA A 127 -1.64 -13.57 -7.15
N ASP A 128 -1.88 -14.88 -7.19
CA ASP A 128 -2.09 -15.73 -6.02
C ASP A 128 -1.90 -17.21 -6.45
N GLN A 129 -1.57 -18.08 -5.50
CA GLN A 129 -1.46 -19.52 -5.70
C GLN A 129 -2.82 -20.20 -5.91
N SER A 130 -3.92 -19.56 -5.52
CA SER A 130 -5.28 -20.13 -5.60
C SER A 130 -6.19 -19.52 -6.66
N ILE A 131 -5.71 -18.52 -7.42
CA ILE A 131 -6.46 -17.91 -8.52
C ILE A 131 -6.12 -18.53 -9.87
N THR A 132 -7.12 -18.58 -10.75
CA THR A 132 -6.99 -18.95 -12.16
C THR A 132 -6.39 -17.81 -12.99
N PRO A 133 -5.83 -18.09 -14.18
CA PRO A 133 -5.33 -17.04 -15.08
C PRO A 133 -6.38 -15.98 -15.41
N ALA A 134 -7.62 -16.40 -15.62
CA ALA A 134 -8.74 -15.50 -15.90
C ALA A 134 -9.05 -14.56 -14.71
N GLU A 135 -8.95 -15.04 -13.47
CA GLU A 135 -9.15 -14.22 -12.28
C GLU A 135 -8.02 -13.21 -12.09
N ALA A 136 -6.76 -13.62 -12.31
CA ALA A 136 -5.62 -12.70 -12.29
C ALA A 136 -5.80 -11.59 -13.35
N THR A 137 -6.20 -11.95 -14.57
CA THR A 137 -6.50 -11.01 -15.65
C THR A 137 -7.64 -10.05 -15.26
N ALA A 138 -8.73 -10.56 -14.66
CA ALA A 138 -9.83 -9.71 -14.21
C ALA A 138 -9.41 -8.68 -13.15
N LEU A 139 -8.48 -9.04 -12.25
CA LEU A 139 -7.96 -8.11 -11.23
C LEU A 139 -7.14 -6.97 -11.85
N VAL A 140 -6.28 -7.27 -12.83
CA VAL A 140 -5.52 -6.20 -13.53
C VAL A 140 -6.43 -5.34 -14.39
N GLU A 141 -7.45 -5.91 -15.04
CA GLU A 141 -8.46 -5.15 -15.80
C GLU A 141 -9.26 -4.21 -14.89
N ALA A 142 -9.71 -4.67 -13.73
CA ALA A 142 -10.39 -3.83 -12.74
C ALA A 142 -9.50 -2.69 -12.24
N SER A 143 -8.20 -2.96 -12.06
CA SER A 143 -7.20 -1.96 -11.68
C SER A 143 -7.04 -0.88 -12.76
N LEU A 144 -6.97 -1.28 -14.03
CA LEU A 144 -6.93 -0.35 -15.17
C LEU A 144 -8.21 0.48 -15.29
N ASP A 145 -9.37 -0.13 -15.05
CA ASP A 145 -10.65 0.58 -15.04
C ASP A 145 -10.71 1.63 -13.93
N GLY A 146 -10.16 1.34 -12.75
CA GLY A 146 -10.00 2.32 -11.67
C GLY A 146 -9.07 3.46 -12.07
N PHE A 147 -7.91 3.13 -12.65
CA PHE A 147 -6.93 4.12 -13.11
C PHE A 147 -7.48 5.10 -14.15
N ASP A 148 -8.28 4.60 -15.10
CA ASP A 148 -8.89 5.41 -16.15
C ASP A 148 -10.21 6.10 -15.72
N GLY A 149 -10.65 5.90 -14.46
CA GLY A 149 -11.89 6.47 -13.93
C GLY A 149 -13.16 5.85 -14.51
N ARG A 150 -13.08 4.64 -15.07
CA ARG A 150 -14.25 3.84 -15.49
C ARG A 150 -14.89 3.12 -14.31
N SER A 151 -14.13 2.85 -13.26
CA SER A 151 -14.59 2.36 -11.97
C SER A 151 -13.93 3.15 -10.83
N GLY A 152 -14.33 2.89 -9.57
CA GLY A 152 -13.73 3.54 -8.41
C GLY A 152 -12.35 2.98 -8.07
N SER A 153 -11.40 3.86 -7.78
CA SER A 153 -10.13 3.51 -7.14
C SER A 153 -10.21 3.68 -5.62
N ILE A 154 -9.25 3.13 -4.87
CA ILE A 154 -9.17 3.34 -3.42
C ILE A 154 -9.08 4.82 -3.04
N LEU A 155 -8.56 5.66 -3.94
CA LEU A 155 -8.46 7.10 -3.72
C LEU A 155 -9.81 7.81 -3.81
N ASP A 156 -10.79 7.20 -4.44
CA ASP A 156 -12.14 7.74 -4.61
C ASP A 156 -13.06 7.41 -3.41
N ALA A 157 -12.61 6.52 -2.51
CA ALA A 157 -13.37 6.13 -1.33
C ALA A 157 -13.80 7.39 -0.52
N PRO A 158 -15.11 7.56 -0.20
CA PRO A 158 -15.68 8.80 0.33
C PRO A 158 -15.09 9.38 1.63
N GLY A 159 -14.20 8.68 2.32
CA GLY A 159 -13.40 9.22 3.43
C GLY A 159 -11.92 9.45 3.09
N LEU A 160 -11.29 8.58 2.31
CA LEU A 160 -9.86 8.66 1.99
C LEU A 160 -9.51 9.88 1.13
N SER A 161 -10.34 10.19 0.13
CA SER A 161 -10.14 11.32 -0.78
C SER A 161 -9.97 12.66 -0.05
N ALA A 162 -10.66 12.84 1.09
CA ALA A 162 -10.57 14.03 1.92
C ALA A 162 -9.33 14.05 2.83
N LEU A 163 -8.80 12.89 3.22
CA LEU A 163 -7.69 12.76 4.16
C LEU A 163 -6.32 12.88 3.46
N LEU A 164 -6.19 12.29 2.26
CA LEU A 164 -4.93 12.21 1.51
C LEU A 164 -4.20 13.56 1.35
N PRO A 165 -4.86 14.68 0.99
CA PRO A 165 -4.18 15.97 0.82
C PRO A 165 -3.65 16.56 2.14
N ALA A 166 -4.13 16.07 3.29
CA ALA A 166 -3.83 16.59 4.62
C ALA A 166 -2.76 15.78 5.38
N VAL A 167 -2.18 14.76 4.74
CA VAL A 167 -1.07 13.96 5.28
C VAL A 167 0.20 14.25 4.47
N PRO A 168 1.34 14.55 5.13
CA PRO A 168 2.62 14.70 4.45
C PRO A 168 2.97 13.45 3.64
N SER A 169 3.50 13.63 2.42
CA SER A 169 4.02 12.51 1.64
C SER A 169 5.32 11.98 2.27
N GLY A 170 5.52 10.67 2.18
CA GLY A 170 6.66 9.97 2.75
C GLY A 170 7.09 8.80 1.87
N PHE A 171 8.12 8.08 2.31
CA PHE A 171 8.65 6.92 1.57
C PHE A 171 7.82 5.66 1.77
N ALA A 172 7.05 5.55 2.84
CA ALA A 172 6.06 4.50 3.03
C ALA A 172 4.72 5.11 3.44
N ALA A 173 3.62 4.47 3.06
CA ALA A 173 2.28 4.92 3.43
C ALA A 173 1.31 3.75 3.51
N GLY A 174 0.25 3.91 4.29
CA GLY A 174 -0.88 2.99 4.36
C GLY A 174 -2.18 3.77 4.20
N VAL A 175 -3.11 3.24 3.43
CA VAL A 175 -4.46 3.80 3.27
C VAL A 175 -5.47 2.71 3.58
N LEU A 176 -6.48 3.04 4.39
CA LEU A 176 -7.56 2.12 4.73
C LEU A 176 -8.89 2.86 4.60
N SER A 177 -9.80 2.40 3.75
CA SER A 177 -11.20 2.84 3.74
C SER A 177 -12.06 2.05 4.72
N GLN A 178 -11.59 0.87 5.13
CA GLN A 178 -12.17 0.02 6.17
C GLN A 178 -11.35 0.15 7.45
N CYS A 179 -11.85 0.89 8.44
CA CYS A 179 -11.06 1.19 9.64
C CYS A 179 -10.99 0.04 10.65
N GLU A 180 -11.88 -0.96 10.52
CA GLU A 180 -11.89 -2.17 11.33
C GLU A 180 -10.63 -3.02 11.17
N THR A 181 -9.87 -2.83 10.08
CA THR A 181 -8.62 -3.54 9.83
C THR A 181 -7.39 -2.80 10.38
N LEU A 182 -7.57 -1.66 11.05
CA LEU A 182 -6.47 -0.89 11.64
C LEU A 182 -5.96 -1.56 12.94
N PRO A 183 -4.72 -2.09 12.98
CA PRO A 183 -4.26 -2.89 14.12
C PRO A 183 -4.17 -2.12 15.44
N LEU A 184 -3.93 -0.80 15.40
CA LEU A 184 -3.91 0.07 16.59
C LEU A 184 -5.15 -0.07 17.49
N PHE A 185 -6.28 -0.49 16.91
CA PHE A 185 -7.55 -0.64 17.61
C PHE A 185 -8.08 -2.08 17.62
N HIS A 186 -7.24 -3.09 17.37
CA HIS A 186 -7.72 -4.48 17.26
C HIS A 186 -8.40 -4.99 18.55
N ASP A 187 -7.98 -4.49 19.73
CA ASP A 187 -8.48 -4.93 21.04
C ASP A 187 -9.80 -4.26 21.45
N THR A 188 -10.34 -3.44 20.55
CA THR A 188 -11.52 -2.64 20.81
C THR A 188 -12.62 -3.00 19.82
N GLN A 189 -13.87 -2.62 20.10
CA GLN A 189 -15.03 -2.95 19.25
C GLN A 189 -15.07 -2.11 17.95
N GLY A 190 -13.90 -1.91 17.31
CA GLY A 190 -13.68 -1.05 16.16
C GLY A 190 -13.69 0.44 16.49
N LEU A 191 -13.71 1.26 15.44
CA LEU A 191 -13.79 2.71 15.49
C LEU A 191 -15.15 3.19 14.93
N PRO A 192 -16.20 3.30 15.76
CA PRO A 192 -17.52 3.73 15.29
C PRO A 192 -17.46 5.07 14.56
N GLY A 193 -18.02 5.09 13.35
CA GLY A 193 -18.07 6.30 12.53
C GLY A 193 -16.75 6.68 11.87
N CYS A 194 -15.71 5.83 11.90
CA CYS A 194 -14.51 6.05 11.12
C CYS A 194 -14.81 5.95 9.61
N THR A 195 -14.24 6.87 8.84
CA THR A 195 -14.47 7.01 7.40
C THR A 195 -13.23 6.66 6.57
N GLY A 196 -12.06 6.62 7.20
CA GLY A 196 -10.82 6.19 6.57
C GLY A 196 -9.59 6.55 7.41
N VAL A 197 -8.46 5.95 7.05
CA VAL A 197 -7.16 6.13 7.69
C VAL A 197 -6.12 6.37 6.61
N VAL A 198 -5.28 7.37 6.80
CA VAL A 198 -4.08 7.58 5.99
C VAL A 198 -2.90 7.69 6.94
N VAL A 199 -1.91 6.82 6.77
CA VAL A 199 -0.61 6.90 7.43
C VAL A 199 0.47 7.11 6.38
N SER A 200 1.47 7.91 6.72
CA SER A 200 2.66 8.14 5.91
C SER A 200 3.87 8.24 6.82
N SER A 201 5.02 7.75 6.37
CA SER A 201 6.27 7.79 7.14
C SER A 201 7.39 8.46 6.37
N ASP A 202 8.17 9.28 7.08
CA ASP A 202 9.33 9.98 6.53
C ASP A 202 10.51 9.92 7.49
N ILE A 203 11.70 10.23 7.00
CA ILE A 203 12.95 10.19 7.76
C ILE A 203 13.26 11.56 8.38
N LEU A 204 13.62 11.54 9.65
CA LEU A 204 14.16 12.67 10.38
C LEU A 204 15.68 12.54 10.55
N PRO A 205 16.40 13.63 10.81
CA PRO A 205 17.81 13.56 11.19
C PRO A 205 18.04 12.70 12.42
N GLY A 206 19.14 11.94 12.44
CA GLY A 206 19.55 11.14 13.60
C GLY A 206 18.95 9.74 13.66
N ASP A 207 18.77 9.07 12.51
CA ASP A 207 18.22 7.71 12.39
C ASP A 207 16.82 7.55 12.98
N LEU A 208 16.00 8.60 12.86
CA LEU A 208 14.63 8.63 13.34
C LEU A 208 13.64 8.56 12.17
N VAL A 209 12.51 7.90 12.39
CA VAL A 209 11.35 7.89 11.49
C VAL A 209 10.22 8.63 12.16
N VAL A 210 9.50 9.45 11.39
CA VAL A 210 8.22 10.03 11.81
C VAL A 210 7.08 9.36 11.05
N PHE A 211 6.07 8.90 11.79
CA PHE A 211 4.77 8.50 11.25
C PHE A 211 3.79 9.66 11.41
N HIS A 212 3.10 9.99 10.33
CA HIS A 212 1.98 10.92 10.27
C HIS A 212 0.72 10.13 9.95
N ALA A 213 -0.19 9.98 10.91
CA ALA A 213 -1.48 9.37 10.67
C ALA A 213 -2.61 10.39 10.80
N LEU A 214 -3.62 10.26 9.94
CA LEU A 214 -4.85 11.02 9.99
C LEU A 214 -6.03 10.07 9.80
N ILE A 215 -6.93 10.08 10.77
CA ILE A 215 -8.11 9.23 10.81
C ILE A 215 -9.34 10.12 10.70
N GLY A 216 -10.22 9.84 9.75
CA GLY A 216 -11.46 10.58 9.54
C GLY A 216 -12.64 9.96 10.28
N PHE A 217 -13.55 10.79 10.78
CA PHE A 217 -14.79 10.36 11.41
C PHE A 217 -16.01 11.16 10.92
N THR A 218 -17.19 10.56 11.02
CA THR A 218 -18.47 11.20 10.66
C THR A 218 -18.84 12.40 11.54
N GLY A 219 -18.20 12.58 12.70
CA GLY A 219 -18.48 13.68 13.62
C GLY A 219 -17.41 13.88 14.69
N GLN A 220 -17.47 15.04 15.36
CA GLN A 220 -16.49 15.42 16.38
C GLN A 220 -16.55 14.53 17.63
N ASP A 221 -17.74 14.08 18.03
CA ASP A 221 -17.88 13.21 19.21
C ASP A 221 -17.23 11.83 18.97
N ALA A 222 -17.39 11.29 17.76
CA ALA A 222 -16.74 10.03 17.36
C ALA A 222 -15.21 10.18 17.31
N ALA A 223 -14.71 11.28 16.73
CA ALA A 223 -13.29 11.58 16.71
C ALA A 223 -12.70 11.76 18.12
N LEU A 224 -13.43 12.41 19.04
CA LEU A 224 -12.99 12.60 20.42
C LEU A 224 -12.88 11.27 21.17
N ALA A 225 -13.88 10.40 21.03
CA ALA A 225 -13.87 9.07 21.65
C ALA A 225 -12.70 8.22 21.10
N ALA A 226 -12.51 8.21 19.78
CA ALA A 226 -11.41 7.51 19.15
C ALA A 226 -10.04 8.06 19.56
N MET A 227 -9.91 9.37 19.76
CA MET A 227 -8.68 9.98 20.27
C MET A 227 -8.36 9.50 21.69
N GLN A 228 -9.34 9.43 22.59
CA GLN A 228 -9.13 8.93 23.95
C GLN A 228 -8.66 7.47 23.93
N GLN A 229 -9.30 6.65 23.11
CA GLN A 229 -8.95 5.25 22.92
C GLN A 229 -7.56 5.07 22.30
N ALA A 230 -7.20 5.90 21.30
CA ALA A 230 -5.88 5.88 20.69
C ALA A 230 -4.78 6.22 21.70
N ALA A 231 -5.04 7.19 22.58
CA ALA A 231 -4.09 7.57 23.63
C ALA A 231 -3.81 6.39 24.59
N GLU A 232 -4.85 5.64 24.96
CA GLU A 232 -4.70 4.44 25.81
C GLU A 232 -3.90 3.34 25.10
N SER A 233 -4.24 3.02 23.84
CA SER A 233 -3.50 2.01 23.06
C SER A 233 -2.02 2.40 22.89
N LEU A 234 -1.75 3.64 22.51
CA LEU A 234 -0.38 4.10 22.24
C LEU A 234 0.47 4.21 23.50
N GLU A 235 -0.10 4.54 24.65
CA GLU A 235 0.64 4.53 25.91
C GLU A 235 1.04 3.11 26.32
N ASN A 236 0.19 2.11 26.08
CA ASN A 236 0.53 0.71 26.31
C ASN A 236 1.66 0.23 25.38
N GLU A 237 1.66 0.68 24.13
CA GLU A 237 2.68 0.34 23.14
C GLU A 237 4.00 1.08 23.35
N ARG A 238 3.98 2.23 24.03
CA ARG A 238 5.09 3.19 24.11
C ARG A 238 6.45 2.59 24.45
N GLU A 239 6.51 1.77 25.50
CA GLU A 239 7.76 1.15 25.92
C GLU A 239 8.23 0.05 24.95
N SER A 240 7.29 -0.73 24.42
CA SER A 240 7.60 -1.86 23.54
C SER A 240 8.10 -1.41 22.15
N GLN A 241 7.49 -0.35 21.63
CA GLN A 241 7.77 0.22 20.32
C GLN A 241 8.92 1.26 20.36
N GLY A 242 9.35 1.68 21.55
CA GLY A 242 10.44 2.64 21.71
C GLY A 242 10.09 4.03 21.16
N PHE A 243 8.91 4.56 21.49
CA PHE A 243 8.50 5.89 21.02
C PHE A 243 9.38 6.99 21.64
N GLU A 244 10.10 7.71 20.78
CA GLU A 244 10.89 8.89 21.13
C GLU A 244 9.99 10.12 21.35
N ASP A 245 8.91 10.22 20.56
CA ASP A 245 7.92 11.28 20.66
C ASP A 245 6.55 10.78 20.21
N LEU A 246 5.49 11.27 20.86
CA LEU A 246 4.11 10.93 20.58
C LEU A 246 3.24 12.18 20.70
N GLY A 247 2.56 12.54 19.61
CA GLY A 247 1.61 13.63 19.56
C GLY A 247 0.27 13.18 19.02
N LEU A 248 -0.79 13.44 19.77
CA LEU A 248 -2.16 13.11 19.38
C LEU A 248 -3.05 14.35 19.52
N ARG A 249 -3.84 14.67 18.49
CA ARG A 249 -4.77 15.81 18.51
C ARG A 249 -6.02 15.58 17.68
N GLN A 250 -7.13 16.14 18.12
CA GLN A 250 -8.36 16.22 17.35
C GLN A 250 -8.36 17.46 16.44
N GLU A 251 -8.76 17.30 15.18
CA GLU A 251 -8.94 18.34 14.17
C GLU A 251 -10.38 18.29 13.64
N GLY A 252 -11.32 18.84 14.41
CA GLY A 252 -12.75 18.74 14.08
C GLY A 252 -13.21 17.27 14.07
N GLY A 253 -13.64 16.77 12.92
CA GLY A 253 -14.06 15.38 12.74
C GLY A 253 -12.90 14.39 12.54
N ASN A 254 -11.65 14.82 12.62
CA ASN A 254 -10.49 13.98 12.37
C ASN A 254 -9.61 13.83 13.62
N VAL A 255 -8.84 12.76 13.68
CA VAL A 255 -7.78 12.53 14.68
C VAL A 255 -6.44 12.49 13.97
N ARG A 256 -5.52 13.35 14.37
CA ARG A 256 -4.14 13.35 13.87
C ARG A 256 -3.21 12.78 14.92
N LEU A 257 -2.39 11.84 14.46
CA LEU A 257 -1.35 11.20 15.24
C LEU A 257 0.01 11.48 14.60
N ARG A 258 1.01 11.71 15.45
CA ARG A 258 2.41 11.79 15.08
C ARG A 258 3.23 10.92 16.04
N VAL A 259 3.96 9.95 15.52
CA VAL A 259 4.84 9.08 16.29
C VAL A 259 6.25 9.22 15.74
N ILE A 260 7.25 9.34 16.62
CA ILE A 260 8.67 9.24 16.25
C ILE A 260 9.26 8.00 16.90
N VAL A 261 10.02 7.23 16.12
CA VAL A 261 10.79 6.07 16.58
C VAL A 261 12.17 6.07 15.97
N ASP A 262 13.07 5.28 16.54
CA ASP A 262 14.31 4.87 15.88
C ASP A 262 14.01 4.04 14.62
N VAL A 263 14.83 4.18 13.58
CA VAL A 263 14.73 3.42 12.33
C VAL A 263 14.66 1.91 12.54
N SER A 264 15.36 1.37 13.54
CA SER A 264 15.34 -0.06 13.87
C SER A 264 13.96 -0.56 14.32
N LYS A 265 13.09 0.36 14.78
CA LYS A 265 11.71 0.09 15.21
C LYS A 265 10.67 0.35 14.14
N PHE A 266 11.10 0.69 12.92
CA PHE A 266 10.19 1.04 11.82
C PHE A 266 9.12 -0.02 11.58
N ALA A 267 9.53 -1.29 11.37
CA ALA A 267 8.61 -2.34 10.97
C ALA A 267 7.53 -2.60 12.04
N GLU A 268 7.95 -2.67 13.30
CA GLU A 268 7.06 -2.88 14.46
C GLU A 268 6.06 -1.71 14.58
N ALA A 269 6.55 -0.46 14.49
CA ALA A 269 5.69 0.71 14.57
C ALA A 269 4.77 0.87 13.35
N PHE A 270 5.22 0.50 12.16
CA PHE A 270 4.42 0.60 10.93
C PHE A 270 3.24 -0.39 10.94
N GLN A 271 3.43 -1.58 11.48
CA GLN A 271 2.40 -2.61 11.64
C GLN A 271 1.22 -2.15 12.54
N LEU A 272 1.42 -1.17 13.43
CA LEU A 272 0.30 -0.57 14.16
C LEU A 272 -0.68 0.17 13.26
N PHE A 273 -0.21 0.65 12.10
CA PHE A 273 -0.96 1.57 11.23
C PHE A 273 -1.34 0.97 9.88
N THR A 274 -0.87 -0.22 9.55
CA THR A 274 -1.16 -0.90 8.30
C THR A 274 -1.75 -2.28 8.58
N PRO A 275 -2.76 -2.72 7.80
CA PRO A 275 -3.32 -4.05 7.99
C PRO A 275 -2.27 -5.14 7.79
N GLU A 276 -2.42 -6.25 8.50
CA GLU A 276 -1.71 -7.48 8.18
C GLU A 276 -2.23 -8.00 6.83
N ASN A 277 -1.32 -8.21 5.87
CA ASN A 277 -1.63 -8.81 4.56
C ASN A 277 -1.39 -10.31 4.59
#